data_AF-C3NBW3-F1
#
_entry.id   AF-C3NBW3-F1
#
_cell.length_a   1.000
_cell.length_b   1.000
_cell.length_c   1.000
_cell.angle_alpha   90.00
_cell.angle_beta   90.00
_cell.angle_gamma   90.00
#
_symmetry.space_group_name_H-M   'P 1'
#
loop_
_entity.id
_entity.type
_entity.pdbx_description
1 polymer ?
#
loop_
_entity_poly.entity_id
_entity_poly.type
_entity_poly.pdbx_seq_one_letter_code
_entity_poly.pdbx_strand_id
1 'polypeptide(L)'
;MDPTLASVGLLIFRILYGIALIPHGVIKANKNANSQFKGFIKQLGVPPIFVDLSMLVEILGGLLIMIGAISLIVSAVLILFFLGTIVVSHRMKKPLATGMNPGVDLDILFLAGAIILLLLGPGEFALLAGPQI
;
A
#
# COMPACT_ATOMS: atom_id res chain seq x y z
N MET A 1 -23.44 -7.58 15.08
CA MET A 1 -22.64 -6.33 15.11
C MET A 1 -23.47 -5.27 14.41
N ASP A 2 -23.58 -4.07 14.95
CA ASP A 2 -24.34 -2.99 14.29
C ASP A 2 -23.70 -2.69 12.92
N PRO A 3 -24.43 -2.85 11.81
CA PRO A 3 -23.92 -2.61 10.45
C PRO A 3 -23.30 -1.21 10.30
N THR A 4 -23.88 -0.22 10.97
CA THR A 4 -23.42 1.18 10.93
C THR A 4 -22.03 1.31 11.52
N LEU A 5 -21.80 0.69 12.68
CA LEU A 5 -20.49 0.67 13.36
C LEU A 5 -19.42 -0.02 12.50
N ALA A 6 -19.78 -1.11 11.81
CA ALA A 6 -18.87 -1.78 10.89
C ALA A 6 -18.49 -0.89 9.69
N SER A 7 -19.47 -0.22 9.07
CA SER A 7 -19.24 0.72 7.97
C SER A 7 -18.37 1.91 8.36
N VAL A 8 -18.59 2.48 9.55
CA VAL A 8 -17.76 3.57 10.09
C VAL A 8 -16.33 3.08 10.35
N GLY A 9 -16.16 1.89 10.94
CA GLY A 9 -14.85 1.28 11.15
C GLY A 9 -14.09 1.08 9.83
N LEU A 10 -14.76 0.59 8.79
CA LEU A 10 -14.18 0.41 7.47
C LEU A 10 -13.82 1.75 6.79
N LEU A 11 -14.63 2.79 6.97
CA LEU A 11 -14.30 4.14 6.49
C LEU A 11 -13.02 4.67 7.16
N ILE A 12 -12.94 4.59 8.49
CA ILE A 12 -11.75 5.01 9.25
C ILE A 12 -10.52 4.23 8.78
N PHE A 13 -10.66 2.91 8.64
CA PHE A 13 -9.58 2.06 8.17
C PHE A 13 -9.08 2.48 6.78
N ARG A 14 -9.97 2.69 5.81
CA ARG A 14 -9.60 3.14 4.46
C ARG A 14 -8.86 4.47 4.47
N ILE A 15 -9.36 5.45 5.21
CA ILE A 15 -8.76 6.78 5.29
C ILE A 15 -7.34 6.67 5.86
N LEU A 16 -7.18 6.00 7.01
CA LEU A 16 -5.88 5.87 7.67
C LEU A 16 -4.91 5.02 6.86
N TYR A 17 -5.38 3.95 6.24
CA TYR A 17 -4.58 3.08 5.39
C TYR A 17 -4.01 3.85 4.19
N GLY A 18 -4.83 4.62 3.49
CA GLY A 18 -4.34 5.44 2.37
C GLY A 18 -3.44 6.60 2.80
N ILE A 19 -3.75 7.26 3.93
CA ILE A 19 -2.85 8.26 4.54
C ILE A 19 -1.48 7.65 4.86
N ALA A 20 -1.45 6.41 5.36
CA ALA A 20 -0.20 5.74 5.66
C ALA A 20 0.61 5.40 4.40
N LEU A 21 -0.04 5.04 3.28
CA LEU A 21 0.64 4.73 2.02
C LEU A 21 1.30 5.95 1.35
N ILE A 22 0.58 7.07 1.28
CA ILE A 22 0.95 8.22 0.46
C ILE A 22 2.37 8.76 0.76
N PRO A 23 2.79 8.95 2.02
CA PRO A 23 4.15 9.41 2.34
C PRO A 23 5.26 8.52 1.79
N HIS A 24 5.04 7.19 1.74
CA HIS A 24 6.02 6.24 1.18
C HIS A 24 6.19 6.38 -0.32
N GLY A 25 5.15 6.82 -1.02
CA GLY A 25 5.24 7.14 -2.44
C GLY A 25 5.81 8.55 -2.68
N VAL A 26 5.40 9.55 -1.89
CA VAL A 26 5.84 10.94 -2.06
C VAL A 26 7.36 11.09 -1.95
N ILE A 27 8.01 10.38 -1.02
CA ILE A 27 9.48 10.40 -0.92
C ILE A 27 10.15 9.91 -2.21
N LYS A 28 9.52 8.99 -2.95
CA LYS A 28 10.01 8.44 -4.23
C LYS A 28 9.78 9.39 -5.42
N ALA A 29 8.97 10.44 -5.25
CA ALA A 29 8.82 11.52 -6.23
C ALA A 29 10.02 12.49 -6.20
N ASN A 30 10.79 12.50 -5.11
CA ASN A 30 12.04 13.24 -5.06
C ASN A 30 13.08 12.60 -6.00
N LYS A 31 13.56 13.34 -7.00
CA LYS A 31 14.48 12.83 -8.03
C LYS A 31 15.76 12.21 -7.46
N ASN A 32 16.32 12.80 -6.40
CA ASN A 32 17.57 12.31 -5.81
C ASN A 32 17.33 10.99 -5.08
N ALA A 33 16.29 10.93 -4.24
CA ALA A 33 15.91 9.70 -3.54
C ALA A 33 15.53 8.59 -4.52
N ASN A 34 14.77 8.91 -5.57
CA ASN A 34 14.40 7.98 -6.63
C ASN A 34 15.62 7.38 -7.33
N SER A 35 16.55 8.24 -7.78
CA SER A 35 17.77 7.81 -8.47
C SER A 35 18.66 6.93 -7.59
N GLN A 36 18.85 7.32 -6.32
CA GLN A 36 19.60 6.53 -5.35
C GLN A 36 18.98 5.15 -5.14
N PHE A 37 17.66 5.09 -4.97
CA PHE A 37 16.96 3.82 -4.73
C PHE A 37 16.98 2.92 -5.97
N LYS A 38 16.80 3.48 -7.17
CA LYS A 38 16.95 2.75 -8.44
C LYS A 38 18.34 2.12 -8.59
N GLY A 39 19.40 2.86 -8.25
CA GLY A 39 20.76 2.35 -8.25
C GLY A 39 20.93 1.16 -7.30
N PHE A 40 20.38 1.27 -6.09
CA PHE A 40 20.43 0.21 -5.08
C PHE A 40 19.66 -1.04 -5.50
N ILE A 41 18.39 -0.94 -5.94
CA ILE A 41 17.63 -2.16 -6.28
C ILE A 41 18.12 -2.81 -7.58
N LYS A 42 18.75 -2.05 -8.48
CA LYS A 42 19.46 -2.62 -9.64
C LYS A 42 20.55 -3.61 -9.21
N GLN A 43 21.28 -3.32 -8.13
CA GLN A 43 22.30 -4.22 -7.57
C GLN A 43 21.70 -5.50 -6.99
N LEU A 44 20.43 -5.45 -6.57
CA LEU A 44 19.66 -6.62 -6.09
C LEU A 44 19.05 -7.45 -7.24
N GLY A 45 19.33 -7.09 -8.50
CA GLY A 45 18.81 -7.75 -9.69
C GLY A 45 17.34 -7.42 -10.00
N VAL A 46 16.78 -6.37 -9.39
CA VAL A 46 15.41 -5.92 -9.65
C VAL A 46 15.42 -4.81 -10.70
N PRO A 47 14.55 -4.88 -11.73
CA PRO A 47 14.42 -3.81 -12.71
C PRO A 47 14.09 -2.45 -12.07
N PRO A 48 14.86 -1.37 -12.35
CA PRO A 48 14.65 -0.05 -11.73
C PRO A 48 13.27 0.58 -11.96
N ILE A 49 12.55 0.16 -13.00
CA ILE A 49 11.19 0.61 -13.29
C ILE A 49 10.21 0.33 -12.14
N PHE A 50 10.48 -0.70 -11.32
CA PHE A 50 9.65 -1.02 -10.17
C PHE A 50 9.67 0.08 -9.09
N VAL A 51 10.70 0.93 -9.05
CA VAL A 51 10.72 2.09 -8.15
C VAL A 51 9.65 3.10 -8.57
N ASP A 52 9.53 3.39 -9.86
CA ASP A 52 8.53 4.34 -10.36
C ASP A 52 7.11 3.77 -10.25
N LEU A 53 6.95 2.48 -10.54
CA LEU A 53 5.68 1.78 -10.34
C LEU A 53 5.27 1.76 -8.88
N SER A 54 6.20 1.55 -7.94
CA SER A 54 5.91 1.58 -6.51
C SER A 54 5.39 2.95 -6.06
N MET A 55 6.00 4.02 -6.55
CA MET A 55 5.55 5.40 -6.28
C MET A 55 4.12 5.61 -6.75
N LEU A 56 3.80 5.19 -7.98
CA LEU A 56 2.44 5.31 -8.53
C LEU A 56 1.44 4.47 -7.73
N VAL A 57 1.78 3.23 -7.39
CA VAL A 57 0.90 2.33 -6.65
C VAL A 57 0.60 2.85 -5.25
N GLU A 58 1.59 3.35 -4.52
CA GLU A 58 1.38 3.86 -3.16
C GLU A 58 0.57 5.16 -3.15
N ILE A 59 0.86 6.10 -4.06
CA ILE A 59 0.14 7.39 -4.12
C ILE A 59 -1.27 7.18 -4.68
N LEU A 60 -1.39 6.65 -5.90
CA LEU A 60 -2.70 6.51 -6.55
C LEU A 60 -3.54 5.44 -5.86
N GLY A 61 -2.94 4.31 -5.47
CA GLY A 61 -3.63 3.29 -4.71
C GLY A 61 -4.11 3.80 -3.35
N GLY A 62 -3.26 4.55 -2.63
CA GLY A 62 -3.65 5.21 -1.39
C GLY A 62 -4.87 6.13 -1.56
N LEU A 63 -4.83 7.02 -2.55
CA LEU A 63 -5.93 7.94 -2.85
C LEU A 63 -7.22 7.20 -3.23
N LEU A 64 -7.14 6.19 -4.10
CA LEU A 64 -8.29 5.41 -4.57
C LEU A 64 -8.93 4.61 -3.42
N ILE A 65 -8.13 4.02 -2.54
CA ILE A 65 -8.63 3.34 -1.34
C ILE A 65 -9.34 4.33 -0.39
N MET A 66 -8.76 5.51 -0.15
CA MET A 66 -9.36 6.52 0.74
C MET A 66 -10.77 6.91 0.29
N ILE A 67 -10.96 7.15 -1.01
CA ILE A 67 -12.27 7.52 -1.57
C ILE A 67 -13.18 6.31 -1.81
N GLY A 68 -12.66 5.08 -1.63
CA GLY A 68 -13.38 3.83 -1.88
C GLY A 68 -13.66 3.54 -3.35
N ALA A 69 -12.90 4.11 -4.28
CA ALA A 69 -13.09 3.90 -5.72
C ALA A 69 -12.38 2.62 -6.18
N ILE A 70 -13.05 1.81 -7.01
CA ILE A 70 -12.49 0.58 -7.64
C ILE A 70 -11.68 -0.29 -6.66
N SER A 71 -12.13 -0.34 -5.40
CA SER A 71 -11.35 -0.86 -4.26
C SER A 71 -10.92 -2.31 -4.46
N LEU A 72 -11.74 -3.16 -5.09
CA LEU A 72 -11.38 -4.55 -5.37
C LEU A 72 -10.13 -4.66 -6.25
N ILE A 73 -10.08 -3.90 -7.35
CA ILE A 73 -8.94 -3.90 -8.27
C ILE A 73 -7.71 -3.29 -7.58
N VAL A 74 -7.89 -2.17 -6.88
CA VAL A 74 -6.79 -1.47 -6.20
C VAL A 74 -6.20 -2.33 -5.08
N SER A 75 -7.04 -2.99 -4.28
CA SER A 75 -6.61 -3.92 -3.24
C SER A 75 -5.85 -5.11 -3.82
N ALA A 76 -6.30 -5.69 -4.93
CA ALA A 76 -5.58 -6.77 -5.60
C ALA A 76 -4.18 -6.33 -6.09
N VAL A 77 -4.09 -5.13 -6.67
CA VAL A 77 -2.79 -4.54 -7.07
C VAL A 77 -1.89 -4.30 -5.86
N LEU A 78 -2.43 -3.75 -4.76
CA LEU A 78 -1.68 -3.52 -3.53
C LEU A 78 -1.18 -4.84 -2.91
N ILE A 79 -1.98 -5.91 -2.93
CA ILE A 79 -1.56 -7.24 -2.48
C ILE A 79 -0.35 -7.72 -3.28
N LEU A 80 -0.43 -7.70 -4.61
CA LEU A 80 0.68 -8.13 -5.47
C LEU A 80 1.92 -7.25 -5.25
N PHE A 81 1.71 -5.94 -5.08
CA PHE A 81 2.77 -4.99 -4.79
C PHE A 81 3.48 -5.31 -3.48
N PHE A 82 2.75 -5.46 -2.36
CA PHE A 82 3.36 -5.74 -1.06
C PHE A 82 3.97 -7.15 -0.97
N LEU A 83 3.42 -8.14 -1.67
CA LEU A 83 4.11 -9.43 -1.82
C LEU A 83 5.47 -9.25 -2.50
N GLY A 84 5.53 -8.44 -3.56
CA GLY A 84 6.78 -8.07 -4.23
C GLY A 84 7.75 -7.36 -3.30
N THR A 85 7.30 -6.35 -2.54
CA THR A 85 8.17 -5.62 -1.61
C THR A 85 8.70 -6.51 -0.49
N ILE A 86 7.88 -7.42 0.05
CA ILE A 86 8.31 -8.40 1.07
C ILE A 86 9.41 -9.31 0.51
N VAL A 87 9.28 -9.80 -0.72
CA VAL A 87 10.32 -10.62 -1.37
C VAL A 87 11.63 -9.83 -1.52
N VAL A 88 11.56 -8.56 -1.91
CA VAL A 88 12.75 -7.69 -2.01
C VAL A 88 13.34 -7.42 -0.62
N SER A 89 12.51 -7.11 0.39
CA SER A 89 12.89 -6.92 1.79
C SER A 89 13.61 -8.14 2.36
N HIS A 90 13.15 -9.35 2.03
CA HIS A 90 13.82 -10.59 2.41
C HIS A 90 15.23 -10.71 1.79
N ARG A 91 15.38 -10.39 0.49
CA ARG A 91 16.71 -10.37 -0.17
C ARG A 91 17.66 -9.35 0.45
N MET A 92 17.13 -8.23 0.91
CA MET A 92 17.88 -7.19 1.63
C MET A 92 18.23 -7.56 3.07
N LYS A 93 17.71 -8.70 3.58
CA LYS A 93 17.76 -9.06 5.00
C LYS A 93 17.23 -7.93 5.90
N LYS A 94 16.20 -7.23 5.43
CA LYS A 94 15.58 -6.11 6.16
C LYS A 94 15.02 -6.64 7.48
N PRO A 95 15.40 -6.06 8.64
CA PRO A 95 14.90 -6.50 9.93
C PRO A 95 13.43 -6.09 10.12
N LEU A 96 12.84 -6.54 11.23
CA LEU A 96 11.66 -5.90 11.79
C LEU A 96 11.99 -4.46 12.22
N ALA A 97 10.97 -3.65 12.50
CA ALA A 97 11.16 -2.27 12.90
C ALA A 97 12.09 -2.14 14.11
N THR A 98 13.00 -1.18 14.02
CA THR A 98 13.98 -0.89 15.08
C THR A 98 14.05 0.61 15.31
N GLY A 99 13.61 1.05 16.50
CA GLY A 99 13.57 2.47 16.85
C GLY A 99 12.81 3.30 15.81
N MET A 100 13.52 4.16 15.08
CA MET A 100 12.96 5.06 14.06
C MET A 100 12.95 4.46 12.65
N ASN A 101 13.45 3.22 12.46
CA ASN A 101 13.54 2.60 11.14
C ASN A 101 12.38 1.62 10.91
N PRO A 102 11.54 1.84 9.87
CA PRO A 102 10.50 0.90 9.51
C PRO A 102 11.10 -0.39 8.95
N GLY A 103 10.65 -1.53 9.48
CA GLY A 103 11.10 -2.85 9.04
C GLY A 103 10.22 -3.45 7.97
N VAL A 104 10.33 -4.77 7.79
CA VAL A 104 9.43 -5.56 6.92
C VAL A 104 8.03 -5.71 7.52
N ASP A 105 7.88 -5.50 8.82
CA ASP A 105 6.59 -5.48 9.54
C ASP A 105 5.60 -4.47 8.95
N LEU A 106 6.09 -3.33 8.46
CA LEU A 106 5.24 -2.34 7.80
C LEU A 106 4.69 -2.85 6.45
N ASP A 107 5.54 -3.51 5.66
CA ASP A 107 5.13 -4.13 4.38
C ASP A 107 4.07 -5.22 4.63
N ILE A 108 4.23 -5.99 5.71
CA ILE A 108 3.27 -7.03 6.14
C ILE A 108 1.95 -6.40 6.60
N LEU A 109 2.00 -5.30 7.36
CA LEU A 109 0.80 -4.61 7.81
C LEU A 109 0.01 -4.03 6.64
N PHE A 110 0.70 -3.46 5.65
CA PHE A 110 0.05 -2.99 4.44
C PHE A 110 -0.55 -4.16 3.63
N LEU A 111 0.17 -5.27 3.46
CA LEU A 111 -0.39 -6.47 2.83
C LEU A 111 -1.68 -6.93 3.54
N ALA A 112 -1.66 -7.02 4.87
CA ALA A 112 -2.84 -7.41 5.66
C ALA A 112 -4.00 -6.44 5.44
N GLY A 113 -3.74 -5.14 5.43
CA GLY A 113 -4.78 -4.14 5.17
C GLY A 113 -5.36 -4.21 3.76
N ALA A 114 -4.54 -4.45 2.74
CA ALA A 114 -5.01 -4.67 1.38
C ALA A 114 -5.89 -5.92 1.27
N ILE A 115 -5.57 -7.01 1.98
CA ILE A 115 -6.40 -8.23 2.04
C ILE A 115 -7.76 -7.92 2.71
N ILE A 116 -7.75 -7.20 3.83
CA ILE A 116 -8.98 -6.79 4.52
C ILE A 116 -9.88 -5.98 3.57
N LEU A 117 -9.31 -5.01 2.84
CA LEU A 117 -10.05 -4.17 1.90
C LEU A 117 -10.54 -4.93 0.67
N LEU A 118 -9.81 -5.95 0.22
CA LEU A 118 -10.26 -6.83 -0.85
C LEU A 118 -11.50 -7.62 -0.41
N LEU A 119 -11.49 -8.15 0.82
CA LEU A 119 -12.55 -9.01 1.35
C LEU A 119 -13.80 -8.23 1.78
N LEU A 120 -13.62 -7.05 2.39
CA LEU A 120 -14.73 -6.22 2.88
C LEU A 120 -15.26 -5.24 1.81
N GLY A 121 -14.53 -5.06 0.72
CA GLY A 121 -14.91 -4.15 -0.35
C GLY A 121 -14.87 -2.67 0.05
N PRO A 122 -15.57 -1.81 -0.70
CA PRO A 122 -15.50 -0.36 -0.53
C PRO A 122 -16.28 0.18 0.68
N GLY A 123 -17.29 -0.54 1.19
CA GLY A 123 -18.15 -0.07 2.30
C GLY A 123 -19.17 1.02 1.91
N GLU A 124 -20.12 1.28 2.80
CA GLU A 124 -21.27 2.17 2.54
C GLU A 124 -20.88 3.63 2.27
N PHE A 125 -19.78 4.11 2.87
CA PHE A 125 -19.32 5.50 2.72
C PHE A 125 -18.32 5.70 1.56
N ALA A 126 -18.31 4.83 0.55
CA ALA A 126 -17.46 5.00 -0.63
C ALA A 126 -18.04 6.01 -1.63
N LEU A 127 -17.19 6.86 -2.21
CA LEU A 127 -17.61 7.84 -3.23
C LEU A 127 -17.88 7.21 -4.59
N LEU A 128 -17.23 6.07 -4.87
CA LEU A 128 -17.43 5.28 -6.08
C LEU A 128 -17.63 3.83 -5.66
N ALA A 129 -18.84 3.51 -5.22
CA ALA A 129 -19.20 2.15 -4.83
C ALA A 129 -18.93 1.18 -5.98
N GLY A 130 -18.04 0.22 -5.75
CA GLY A 130 -17.94 -0.99 -6.57
C GLY A 130 -19.08 -1.96 -6.26
N PRO A 131 -19.14 -3.12 -6.94
CA PRO A 131 -20.12 -4.16 -6.65
C PRO A 131 -20.05 -4.53 -5.16
N GLN A 132 -21.19 -4.54 -4.48
CA GLN A 132 -21.29 -5.10 -3.14
C GLN A 132 -21.35 -6.63 -3.29
N ILE A 133 -20.38 -7.32 -2.70
CA ILE A 133 -20.36 -8.79 -2.59
C ILE A 133 -21.07 -9.23 -1.33
#